data_AF-A0A1X0DBI7-F1
#
_entry.id   AF-A0A1X0DBI7-F1
#
_cell.length_a   1.000
_cell.length_b   1.000
_cell.length_c   1.000
_cell.angle_alpha   90.00
_cell.angle_beta   90.00
_cell.angle_gamma   90.00
#
_symmetry.space_group_name_H-M   'P 1'
#
loop_
_entity.id
_entity.type
_entity.pdbx_description
1 polymer ?
#
loop_
_entity_poly.entity_id
_entity_poly.type
_entity_poly.pdbx_seq_one_letter_code
_entity_poly.pdbx_strand_id
1 'polypeptide(L)' 'MNTITPEAFEFSLDTDSHDQPYIGLGLVLADGQGLTVAMTAQSAQYVGRALVAHSDYLAGREPREW' A
#
# COMPACT_ATOMS: atom_id res chain seq x y z
N MET A 1 -9.97 -8.24 19.21
CA MET A 1 -9.69 -7.83 17.81
C MET A 1 -8.23 -7.44 17.78
N ASN A 2 -7.37 -8.32 17.26
CA ASN A 2 -5.92 -8.11 17.28
C ASN A 2 -5.55 -7.50 15.92
N THR A 3 -5.35 -6.19 15.87
CA THR A 3 -5.02 -5.47 14.63
C THR A 3 -3.51 -5.36 14.56
N ILE A 4 -2.88 -6.04 13.60
CA ILE A 4 -1.44 -5.90 13.36
C ILE A 4 -1.25 -4.57 12.62
N THR A 5 -0.60 -3.60 13.27
CA THR A 5 -0.26 -2.32 12.65
C THR A 5 1.08 -2.48 11.93
N PRO A 6 1.14 -2.33 10.59
CA PRO A 6 2.41 -2.41 9.85
C PRO A 6 3.30 -1.22 10.18
N GLU A 7 4.61 -1.44 10.26
CA GLU A 7 5.60 -0.41 10.59
C GLU A 7 5.93 0.48 9.39
N ALA A 8 5.92 -0.08 8.18
CA ALA A 8 6.22 0.62 6.93
C ALA A 8 5.49 -0.01 5.73
N PHE A 9 5.27 0.81 4.69
CA PHE A 9 4.73 0.39 3.40
C PHE A 9 5.70 0.75 2.26
N GLU A 10 5.96 -0.19 1.35
CA GLU A 10 6.81 0.01 0.17
C GLU A 10 6.07 -0.38 -1.12
N PHE A 11 6.23 0.39 -2.19
CA PHE A 11 5.68 0.09 -3.52
C PHE A 11 6.79 -0.36 -4.47
N SER A 12 6.65 -1.56 -5.05
CA SER A 12 7.56 -2.08 -6.06
C SER A 12 6.83 -2.37 -7.37
N LEU A 13 7.51 -2.14 -8.50
CA LEU A 13 7.05 -2.50 -9.84
C LEU A 13 7.88 -3.69 -10.31
N ASP A 14 7.27 -4.85 -10.46
CA ASP A 14 7.93 -6.01 -11.04
C ASP A 14 7.57 -6.10 -12.52
N THR A 15 8.58 -6.11 -13.39
CA THR A 15 8.42 -6.18 -14.85
C THR A 15 8.88 -7.51 -15.43
N ASP A 16 9.36 -8.47 -14.62
CA ASP A 16 9.99 -9.71 -15.10
C ASP A 16 9.02 -10.89 -15.31
N SER A 17 7.73 -10.76 -14.98
CA SER A 17 6.73 -11.80 -15.28
C SER A 17 5.98 -11.51 -16.59
N HIS A 18 6.01 -12.46 -17.52
CA HIS A 18 5.36 -12.40 -18.84
C HIS A 18 3.81 -12.30 -18.86
N ASP A 19 3.16 -12.15 -17.71
CA ASP A 19 1.71 -12.01 -17.58
C ASP A 19 1.35 -10.78 -16.73
N GLN A 20 1.16 -9.62 -17.37
CA GLN A 20 0.72 -8.33 -16.81
C GLN A 20 1.61 -7.66 -15.73
N PRO A 21 1.78 -6.33 -15.78
CA PRO A 21 2.51 -5.62 -14.73
C PRO A 21 1.71 -5.65 -13.42
N TYR A 22 2.30 -6.23 -12.38
CA TYR A 22 1.77 -6.20 -11.01
C TYR A 22 2.53 -5.15 -10.19
N ILE A 23 1.80 -4.44 -9.34
CA ILE A 23 2.39 -3.56 -8.32
C ILE A 23 2.41 -4.35 -7.01
N GLY A 24 3.54 -4.35 -6.30
CA GLY A 24 3.67 -4.99 -4.99
C GLY A 24 3.53 -3.97 -3.87
N LEU A 25 2.68 -4.25 -2.87
CA LEU A 25 2.69 -3.58 -1.58
C LEU A 25 3.48 -4.42 -0.57
N GLY A 26 4.65 -3.94 -0.19
CA GLY A 26 5.43 -4.50 0.91
C GLY A 26 4.90 -4.00 2.26
N LEU A 27 4.70 -4.93 3.19
CA LEU A 27 4.28 -4.70 4.57
C LEU A 27 5.37 -5.23 5.49
N VAL A 28 5.88 -4.39 6.39
CA VAL A 28 6.75 -4.83 7.49
C VAL A 28 5.88 -5.01 8.74
N LEU A 29 5.81 -6.23 9.23
CA LEU A 29 5.05 -6.60 10.43
C LEU A 29 5.88 -6.35 11.69
N ALA A 30 5.21 -6.21 12.84
CA ALA A 30 5.83 -5.90 14.13
C ALA A 30 6.81 -6.97 14.65
N ASP A 31 6.79 -8.18 14.07
CA ASP A 31 7.75 -9.25 14.35
C ASP A 31 8.96 -9.25 13.40
N GLY A 32 9.07 -8.23 12.54
CA GLY A 32 10.13 -8.09 11.54
C GLY A 32 9.90 -8.91 10.27
N GLN A 33 8.77 -9.62 10.14
CA GLN A 33 8.45 -10.33 8.90
C GLN A 33 7.99 -9.34 7.81
N GLY A 34 8.40 -9.62 6.56
CA GLY A 34 7.93 -8.90 5.38
C GLY A 34 6.85 -9.70 4.64
N LEU A 35 5.77 -9.03 4.26
CA LEU A 35 4.74 -9.58 3.38
C LEU A 35 4.60 -8.69 2.14
N THR A 36 4.71 -9.27 0.94
CA THR A 36 4.43 -8.55 -0.30
C THR A 36 3.12 -9.02 -0.89
N VAL A 37 2.20 -8.07 -1.11
CA VAL A 37 0.90 -8.32 -1.77
C VAL A 37 0.98 -7.79 -3.19
N ALA A 38 0.94 -8.70 -4.18
CA ALA A 38 0.80 -8.32 -5.58
C ALA A 38 -0.62 -7.84 -5.88
N MET A 39 -0.74 -6.74 -6.61
CA MET A 39 -2.02 -6.12 -6.95
C MET A 39 -2.03 -5.58 -8.37
N THR A 40 -3.24 -5.47 -8.93
CA THR A 40 -3.45 -4.80 -10.21
C THR A 40 -3.20 -3.30 -10.07
N ALA A 41 -2.96 -2.61 -11.19
CA ALA A 41 -2.80 -1.16 -11.20
C ALA A 41 -4.00 -0.41 -10.60
N GLN A 42 -5.23 -0.88 -10.88
CA GLN A 42 -6.44 -0.29 -10.32
C GLN A 42 -6.51 -0.45 -8.80
N SER A 43 -6.21 -1.64 -8.27
CA SER A 43 -6.16 -1.89 -6.83
C SER A 43 -5.08 -1.04 -6.15
N ALA A 44 -3.89 -0.94 -6.76
CA ALA A 44 -2.81 -0.09 -6.25
C ALA A 44 -3.20 1.39 -6.19
N GLN A 45 -3.92 1.89 -7.19
CA GLN A 45 -4.42 3.25 -7.19
C GLN A 45 -5.38 3.50 -6.01
N TYR A 46 -6.35 2.60 -5.80
CA TYR A 46 -7.29 2.74 -4.67
C TYR A 46 -6.59 2.65 -3.31
N VAL A 47 -5.66 1.71 -3.14
CA VAL A 47 -4.93 1.52 -1.88
C VAL A 47 -4.02 2.71 -1.60
N GLY A 48 -3.24 3.16 -2.59
CA GLY A 48 -2.35 4.33 -2.43
C GLY A 48 -3.12 5.59 -2.07
N ARG A 49 -4.27 5.80 -2.73
CA ARG A 49 -5.21 6.88 -2.40
C ARG A 49 -5.72 6.80 -0.97
N ALA A 50 -6.16 5.62 -0.51
CA ALA A 50 -6.64 5.43 0.85
C ALA A 50 -5.55 5.72 1.90
N LEU A 51 -4.29 5.30 1.65
CA LEU A 51 -3.15 5.58 2.52
C LEU A 51 -2.88 7.09 2.62
N VAL A 52 -2.89 7.79 1.48
CA VAL A 52 -2.73 9.26 1.44
C VAL A 52 -3.86 9.96 2.17
N ALA A 53 -5.11 9.57 1.93
CA ALA A 53 -6.28 10.15 2.60
C ALA A 53 -6.23 9.94 4.12
N HIS A 54 -5.78 8.77 4.58
CA HIS A 54 -5.59 8.52 6.01
C HIS A 54 -4.49 9.43 6.60
N SER A 55 -3.36 9.59 5.90
CA SER A 55 -2.30 10.51 6.32
C SER A 55 -2.79 11.97 6.38
N ASP A 56 -3.58 12.40 5.40
CA ASP A 56 -4.15 13.75 5.36
C ASP A 56 -5.15 13.97 6.52
N TYR A 57 -5.99 12.98 6.81
CA TYR A 57 -6.91 13.01 7.96
C TYR A 57 -6.14 13.17 9.29
N LEU A 58 -5.10 12.36 9.51
CA LEU A 58 -4.27 12.45 10.72
C LEU A 58 -3.54 13.80 10.83
N ALA A 59 -3.18 14.41 9.69
CA ALA A 59 -2.53 15.72 9.63
C ALA A 59 -3.50 16.92 9.63
N GLY A 60 -4.82 16.68 9.66
CA GLY A 60 -5.84 17.74 9.61
C GLY A 60 -5.87 18.52 8.29
N ARG A 61 -5.43 17.91 7.19
CA ARG A 61 -5.47 18.53 5.86
C ARG A 61 -6.86 18.35 5.23
N GLU A 62 -7.18 19.21 4.28
CA GLU A 62 -8.43 19.08 3.52
C GLU A 62 -8.42 17.79 2.67
N PRO A 63 -9.60 17.17 2.46
CA PRO A 63 -9.74 16.04 1.54
C PRO A 63 -9.32 16.41 0.12
N ARG A 64 -8.76 15.43 -0.60
CA ARG A 64 -8.35 15.60 -2.00
C ARG A 64 -9.47 15.13 -2.96
N GLU A 65 -9.60 15.81 -4.10
CA GLU A 65 -10.70 15.66 -5.08
C GLU A 65 -10.49 14.57 -6.15
N TRP A 66 -9.51 13.69 -5.99
CA TRP A 66 -9.11 12.76 -7.06
C TRP A 66 -9.89 11.45 -7.13
#